data_AF-A0A2E0S736-F1
#
_entry.id   AF-A0A2E0S736-F1
#
_cell.length_a   1.000
_cell.length_b   1.000
_cell.length_c   1.000
_cell.angle_alpha   90.00
_cell.angle_beta   90.00
_cell.angle_gamma   90.00
#
_symmetry.space_group_name_H-M   'P 1'
#
loop_
_entity.id
_entity.type
_entity.pdbx_description
1 polymer ?
#
loop_
_entity_poly.entity_id
_entity_poly.type
_entity_poly.pdbx_seq_one_letter_code
_entity_poly.pdbx_strand_id
1 'polypeptide(L)'
;MSSSNSDGAAPSPPASSSEQIHARIATALKSVVPSTESCLVGSVSKHTLPDTVSFSNLNAMHGHVKAEAKESPQCDFIAASGHRLVYSSRFGTLQPSAVVTASTTGRKRQRAAELAQENTALTSAEEVQRRVTSAEGMNPEDASRISSALYGVLTGLRGPSGEEVVQSYAVLVKQISQFGYTGPIIVLALRCTSGVAIPVSTLKRALGTCWNDGIVTVQRTYAPLGLEEKDLPLSEEGSAAAEMGNAPLLIAATAGRPSLEKKKNSESMPLTMSTDKAANSADNSSKK
;
A
#
# COMPACT_ATOMS: atom_id res chain seq x y z
N MET A 1 -53.58 -39.44 -20.07
CA MET A 1 -53.73 -38.18 -19.31
C MET A 1 -52.61 -38.13 -18.30
N SER A 2 -51.49 -37.50 -18.64
CA SER A 2 -50.36 -37.32 -17.73
C SER A 2 -49.77 -35.94 -18.01
N SER A 3 -50.35 -34.95 -17.34
CA SER A 3 -49.92 -33.56 -17.44
C SER A 3 -48.73 -33.35 -16.52
N SER A 4 -47.54 -33.22 -17.11
CA SER A 4 -46.32 -32.79 -16.41
C SER A 4 -46.37 -31.27 -16.22
N ASN A 5 -46.64 -30.83 -14.98
CA ASN A 5 -46.44 -29.44 -14.59
C ASN A 5 -44.94 -29.15 -14.53
N SER A 6 -44.46 -28.35 -15.47
CA SER A 6 -43.16 -27.68 -15.38
C SER A 6 -43.31 -26.45 -14.48
N ASP A 7 -42.85 -26.56 -13.23
CA ASP A 7 -42.67 -25.41 -12.34
C ASP A 7 -41.62 -24.47 -12.96
N GLY A 8 -42.14 -23.41 -13.59
CA GLY A 8 -41.33 -22.28 -14.04
C GLY A 8 -40.84 -21.52 -12.82
N ALA A 9 -39.59 -21.74 -12.43
CA ALA A 9 -38.90 -20.90 -11.47
C ALA A 9 -38.98 -19.45 -11.97
N ALA A 10 -39.66 -18.60 -11.21
CA ALA A 10 -39.81 -17.19 -11.54
C ALA A 10 -38.42 -16.53 -11.68
N PRO A 11 -38.19 -15.70 -12.71
CA PRO A 11 -36.93 -15.01 -12.88
C PRO A 11 -36.67 -14.14 -11.64
N SER A 12 -35.47 -14.26 -11.07
CA SER A 12 -35.02 -13.45 -9.94
C SER A 12 -35.18 -11.96 -10.24
N PRO A 13 -35.59 -11.13 -9.26
CA PRO A 13 -35.69 -9.70 -9.45
C PRO A 13 -34.34 -9.11 -9.86
N PRO A 14 -34.30 -8.02 -10.66
CA PRO A 14 -33.06 -7.40 -11.09
C PRO A 14 -32.25 -6.95 -9.87
N ALA A 15 -30.97 -7.35 -9.83
CA ALA A 15 -30.04 -7.02 -8.75
C ALA A 15 -30.04 -5.51 -8.47
N SER A 16 -30.05 -5.13 -7.19
CA SER A 16 -30.01 -3.73 -6.77
C SER A 16 -28.78 -3.03 -7.36
N SER A 17 -28.84 -1.71 -7.62
CA SER A 17 -27.70 -0.93 -8.16
C SER A 17 -26.41 -1.17 -7.34
N SER A 18 -26.54 -1.32 -6.02
CA SER A 18 -25.48 -1.68 -5.09
C SER A 18 -24.87 -3.07 -5.32
N GLU A 19 -25.70 -4.08 -5.57
CA GLU A 19 -25.21 -5.44 -5.87
C GLU A 19 -24.45 -5.48 -7.19
N GLN A 20 -24.92 -4.73 -8.20
CA GLN A 20 -24.22 -4.64 -9.48
C GLN A 20 -22.85 -3.94 -9.33
N ILE A 21 -22.79 -2.84 -8.57
CA ILE A 21 -21.52 -2.16 -8.24
C ILE A 21 -20.59 -3.11 -7.48
N HIS A 22 -21.09 -3.78 -6.45
CA HIS A 22 -20.34 -4.76 -5.68
C HIS A 22 -19.78 -5.87 -6.58
N ALA A 23 -20.60 -6.47 -7.46
CA ALA A 23 -20.17 -7.54 -8.36
C ALA A 23 -19.05 -7.08 -9.32
N ARG A 24 -19.15 -5.85 -9.85
CA ARG A 24 -18.09 -5.27 -10.70
C ARG A 24 -16.80 -5.05 -9.94
N ILE A 25 -16.88 -4.46 -8.74
CA ILE A 25 -15.71 -4.28 -7.86
C ILE A 25 -15.11 -5.64 -7.52
N ALA A 26 -15.89 -6.60 -7.03
CA ALA A 26 -15.43 -7.94 -6.66
C ALA A 26 -14.69 -8.63 -7.83
N THR A 27 -15.23 -8.53 -9.05
CA THR A 27 -14.60 -9.06 -10.25
C THR A 27 -13.26 -8.38 -10.54
N ALA A 28 -13.23 -7.04 -10.48
CA ALA A 28 -12.01 -6.27 -10.71
C ALA A 28 -10.93 -6.57 -9.65
N LEU A 29 -11.29 -6.58 -8.37
CA LEU A 29 -10.34 -6.85 -7.29
C LEU A 29 -9.76 -8.27 -7.37
N LYS A 30 -10.57 -9.27 -7.73
CA LYS A 30 -10.12 -10.65 -7.91
C LYS A 30 -9.03 -10.79 -8.99
N SER A 31 -9.01 -9.88 -9.98
CA SER A 31 -7.97 -9.85 -11.01
C SER A 31 -6.63 -9.27 -10.52
N VAL A 32 -6.64 -8.49 -9.44
CA VAL A 32 -5.45 -7.86 -8.84
C VAL A 32 -4.89 -8.72 -7.71
N VAL A 33 -5.77 -9.16 -6.80
CA VAL A 33 -5.42 -9.94 -5.62
C VAL A 33 -6.47 -11.05 -5.44
N PRO A 34 -6.06 -12.31 -5.20
CA PRO A 34 -7.00 -13.38 -4.92
C PRO A 34 -7.68 -13.14 -3.56
N SER A 35 -8.81 -12.45 -3.56
CA SER A 35 -9.64 -12.28 -2.36
C SER A 35 -10.20 -13.62 -1.92
N THR A 36 -10.10 -13.95 -0.63
CA THR A 36 -10.62 -15.21 -0.09
C THR A 36 -12.13 -15.15 0.13
N GLU A 37 -12.66 -13.98 0.45
CA GLU A 37 -14.08 -13.73 0.68
C GLU A 37 -14.47 -12.35 0.13
N SER A 38 -15.69 -12.23 -0.37
CA SER A 38 -16.26 -10.96 -0.80
C SER A 38 -17.74 -10.92 -0.46
N CYS A 39 -18.18 -9.83 0.16
CA CYS A 39 -19.58 -9.63 0.50
C CYS A 39 -19.99 -8.16 0.46
N LEU A 40 -21.30 -7.94 0.32
CA LEU A 40 -21.92 -6.63 0.40
C LEU A 40 -22.63 -6.49 1.75
N VAL A 41 -22.27 -5.46 2.52
CA VAL A 41 -22.92 -5.12 3.79
C VAL A 41 -23.52 -3.72 3.67
N GLY A 42 -24.83 -3.64 3.47
CA GLY A 42 -25.51 -2.37 3.19
C GLY A 42 -24.97 -1.73 1.90
N SER A 43 -24.28 -0.59 2.02
CA SER A 43 -23.63 0.09 0.90
C SER A 43 -22.10 -0.04 0.90
N VAL A 44 -21.57 -1.04 1.62
CA VAL A 44 -20.13 -1.30 1.75
C VAL A 44 -19.77 -2.62 1.08
N SER A 45 -18.96 -2.54 0.03
CA SER A 45 -18.26 -3.67 -0.55
C SER A 45 -17.12 -4.08 0.37
N LYS A 46 -17.12 -5.32 0.87
CA LYS A 46 -16.06 -5.86 1.74
C LYS A 46 -15.34 -7.01 1.04
N HIS A 47 -14.01 -7.00 1.10
CA HIS A 47 -13.15 -8.01 0.49
C HIS A 47 -12.06 -8.42 1.48
N THR A 48 -12.01 -9.71 1.81
CA THR A 48 -10.93 -10.29 2.61
C THR A 48 -9.75 -10.57 1.69
N LEU A 49 -8.59 -10.02 2.02
CA LEU A 49 -7.36 -10.13 1.27
C LEU A 49 -6.43 -11.18 1.91
N PRO A 50 -5.38 -11.63 1.20
CA PRO A 50 -4.26 -12.33 1.83
C PRO A 50 -3.65 -11.50 2.97
N ASP A 51 -2.98 -12.17 3.91
CA ASP A 51 -2.42 -11.53 5.11
C ASP A 51 -1.41 -10.41 4.82
N THR A 52 -0.85 -10.38 3.62
CA THR A 52 0.07 -9.35 3.14
C THR A 52 -0.31 -8.92 1.72
N VAL A 53 -0.36 -7.60 1.49
CA VAL A 53 -0.66 -7.00 0.19
C VAL A 53 0.29 -5.84 -0.07
N SER A 54 0.79 -5.72 -1.30
CA SER A 54 1.67 -4.62 -1.71
C SER A 54 0.89 -3.32 -1.97
N PHE A 55 1.57 -2.18 -1.85
CA PHE A 55 0.99 -0.88 -2.22
C PHE A 55 0.61 -0.79 -3.69
N SER A 56 1.33 -1.49 -4.58
CA SER A 56 0.97 -1.57 -6.00
C SER A 56 -0.40 -2.23 -6.21
N ASN A 57 -0.68 -3.32 -5.48
CA ASN A 57 -1.98 -3.99 -5.51
C ASN A 57 -3.06 -3.09 -4.89
N LEU A 58 -2.80 -2.45 -3.74
CA LEU A 58 -3.74 -1.47 -3.16
C LEU A 58 -4.05 -0.32 -4.12
N ASN A 59 -3.05 0.18 -4.86
CA ASN A 59 -3.23 1.25 -5.82
C ASN A 59 -4.06 0.82 -7.04
N ALA A 60 -3.87 -0.39 -7.54
CA ALA A 60 -4.69 -0.96 -8.61
C ALA A 60 -6.15 -1.14 -8.15
N MET A 61 -6.36 -1.69 -6.95
CA MET A 61 -7.69 -1.83 -6.34
C MET A 61 -8.39 -0.48 -6.17
N HIS A 62 -7.69 0.50 -5.60
CA HIS A 62 -8.16 1.89 -5.46
C HIS A 62 -8.54 2.51 -6.82
N GLY A 63 -7.76 2.23 -7.87
CA GLY A 63 -8.05 2.68 -9.24
C GLY A 63 -9.33 2.07 -9.80
N HIS A 64 -9.54 0.76 -9.63
CA HIS A 64 -10.76 0.08 -10.06
C HIS A 64 -12.00 0.61 -9.34
N VAL A 65 -11.92 0.76 -8.03
CA VAL A 65 -12.99 1.32 -7.22
C VAL A 65 -13.36 2.73 -7.72
N LYS A 66 -12.37 3.60 -7.93
CA LYS A 66 -12.60 4.94 -8.51
C LYS A 66 -13.21 4.92 -9.92
N ALA A 67 -12.81 3.99 -10.77
CA ALA A 67 -13.34 3.89 -12.13
C ALA A 67 -14.82 3.46 -12.16
N GLU A 68 -15.21 2.57 -11.24
CA GLU A 68 -16.59 2.12 -11.06
C GLU A 68 -17.47 3.17 -10.37
N ALA A 69 -16.87 4.08 -9.61
CA ALA A 69 -17.54 5.03 -8.75
C ALA A 69 -18.22 6.21 -9.45
N LYS A 70 -17.99 6.42 -10.76
CA LYS A 70 -18.20 7.60 -11.66
C LYS A 70 -19.00 8.82 -11.15
N GLU A 71 -20.02 8.66 -10.30
CA GLU A 71 -20.94 9.69 -9.82
C GLU A 71 -21.04 9.83 -8.28
N SER A 72 -20.33 9.00 -7.49
CA SER A 72 -20.39 9.05 -6.02
C SER A 72 -19.00 9.19 -5.37
N PRO A 73 -18.85 10.02 -4.33
CA PRO A 73 -17.62 10.08 -3.56
C PRO A 73 -17.41 8.73 -2.85
N GLN A 74 -16.54 7.89 -3.41
CA GLN A 74 -16.15 6.64 -2.77
C GLN A 74 -14.92 6.86 -1.90
N CYS A 75 -15.03 6.38 -0.68
CA CYS A 75 -13.89 6.19 0.20
C CYS A 75 -13.64 4.69 0.31
N ASP A 76 -12.41 4.30 0.04
CA ASP A 76 -11.92 2.96 0.26
C ASP A 76 -10.95 2.93 1.44
N PHE A 77 -10.97 1.81 2.15
CA PHE A 77 -10.27 1.63 3.41
C PHE A 77 -9.54 0.29 3.42
N ILE A 78 -8.44 0.26 4.17
CA ILE A 78 -7.72 -0.95 4.54
C ILE A 78 -7.76 -1.07 6.06
N ALA A 79 -8.08 -2.26 6.58
CA ALA A 79 -8.21 -2.50 8.01
C ALA A 79 -7.81 -3.93 8.38
N ALA A 80 -7.46 -4.13 9.64
CA ALA A 80 -7.44 -5.46 10.24
C ALA A 80 -8.81 -5.75 10.90
N SER A 81 -9.42 -6.86 10.54
CA SER A 81 -10.67 -7.36 11.14
C SER A 81 -10.41 -8.74 11.73
N GLY A 82 -10.27 -8.79 13.05
CA GLY A 82 -9.70 -9.96 13.71
C GLY A 82 -8.26 -10.19 13.23
N HIS A 83 -7.97 -11.37 12.69
CA HIS A 83 -6.69 -11.71 12.05
C HIS A 83 -6.71 -11.59 10.52
N ARG A 84 -7.73 -10.97 9.94
CA ARG A 84 -7.90 -10.87 8.48
C ARG A 84 -7.59 -9.45 7.99
N LEU A 85 -6.84 -9.37 6.90
CA LEU A 85 -6.69 -8.12 6.16
C LEU A 85 -7.95 -7.87 5.32
N VAL A 86 -8.59 -6.72 5.50
CA VAL A 86 -9.85 -6.39 4.83
C VAL A 86 -9.70 -5.08 4.07
N TYR A 87 -10.03 -5.13 2.79
CA TYR A 87 -10.25 -3.93 1.97
C TYR A 87 -11.76 -3.71 1.82
N SER A 88 -12.19 -2.48 2.03
CA SER A 88 -13.59 -2.11 1.89
C SER A 88 -13.76 -0.84 1.08
N SER A 89 -14.85 -0.77 0.33
CA SER A 89 -15.26 0.45 -0.38
C SER A 89 -16.70 0.75 -0.04
N ARG A 90 -16.96 2.00 0.36
CA ARG A 90 -18.32 2.50 0.58
C ARG A 90 -18.80 3.20 -0.68
N PHE A 91 -19.96 2.81 -1.16
CA PHE A 91 -20.67 3.45 -2.26
C PHE A 91 -21.98 4.10 -1.81
N GLY A 92 -22.43 5.08 -2.58
CA GLY A 92 -23.65 5.84 -2.32
C GLY A 92 -23.42 7.17 -1.62
N THR A 93 -24.49 7.97 -1.53
CA THR A 93 -24.47 9.29 -0.93
C THR A 93 -24.05 9.18 0.52
N LEU A 94 -22.96 9.84 0.90
CA LEU A 94 -22.67 10.13 2.29
C LEU A 94 -23.85 10.96 2.80
N GLN A 95 -24.84 10.31 3.44
CA GLN A 95 -25.71 11.05 4.32
C GLN A 95 -24.74 11.70 5.31
N PRO A 96 -24.71 13.05 5.42
CA PRO A 96 -23.92 13.70 6.44
C PRO A 96 -24.49 13.22 7.78
N SER A 97 -23.88 12.18 8.34
CA SER A 97 -24.16 11.77 9.71
C SER A 97 -23.88 13.02 10.52
N ALA A 98 -24.93 13.53 11.17
CA ALA A 98 -24.95 14.81 11.86
C ALA A 98 -23.59 15.05 12.50
N VAL A 99 -22.88 16.05 11.99
CA VAL A 99 -21.66 16.56 12.61
C VAL A 99 -22.08 16.85 14.04
N VAL A 100 -21.65 16.01 14.98
CA VAL A 100 -21.74 16.34 16.40
C VAL A 100 -20.87 17.57 16.51
N THR A 101 -21.50 18.74 16.47
CA THR A 101 -20.87 20.03 16.73
C THR A 101 -20.31 19.93 18.15
N ALA A 102 -19.05 19.52 18.23
CA ALA A 102 -18.26 19.59 19.44
C ALA A 102 -18.36 21.03 19.94
N SER A 103 -18.80 21.17 21.19
CA SER A 103 -19.03 22.45 21.82
C SER A 103 -17.76 23.32 21.76
N THR A 104 -17.95 24.59 21.41
CA THR A 104 -16.88 25.56 21.13
C THR A 104 -16.06 25.99 22.35
N THR A 105 -16.21 25.36 23.51
CA THR A 105 -15.53 25.74 24.76
C THR A 105 -14.10 25.19 24.89
N GLY A 106 -13.62 24.37 23.94
CA GLY A 106 -12.29 23.73 23.99
C GLY A 106 -11.21 24.24 23.01
N ARG A 107 -11.55 25.15 22.08
CA ARG A 107 -10.71 25.49 20.90
C ARG A 107 -9.26 25.89 21.22
N LYS A 108 -9.00 26.56 22.34
CA LYS A 108 -7.64 26.98 22.71
C LYS A 108 -6.77 25.83 23.21
N ARG A 109 -7.35 24.85 23.92
CA ARG A 109 -6.62 23.66 24.40
C ARG A 109 -6.36 22.67 23.27
N GLN A 110 -7.33 22.51 22.36
CA GLN A 110 -7.18 21.64 21.20
C GLN A 110 -6.04 22.10 20.28
N ARG A 111 -5.96 23.41 19.99
CA ARG A 111 -4.89 23.97 19.14
C ARG A 111 -3.49 23.81 19.75
N ALA A 112 -3.38 23.89 21.07
CA ALA A 112 -2.11 23.69 21.77
C ALA A 112 -1.65 22.22 21.70
N ALA A 113 -2.58 21.27 21.83
CA ALA A 113 -2.29 19.85 21.70
C ALA A 113 -1.90 19.48 20.25
N GLU A 114 -2.62 20.02 19.26
CA GLU A 114 -2.29 19.83 17.84
C GLU A 114 -0.89 20.38 17.50
N LEU A 115 -0.56 21.59 17.97
CA LEU A 115 0.76 22.17 17.77
C LEU A 115 1.88 21.36 18.47
N ALA A 116 1.61 20.84 19.68
CA ALA A 116 2.56 19.99 20.38
C ALA A 116 2.82 18.67 19.62
N GLN A 117 1.76 18.07 19.06
CA GLN A 117 1.87 16.86 18.24
C GLN A 117 2.66 17.16 16.95
N GLU A 118 2.38 18.27 16.30
CA GLU A 118 3.08 18.69 15.07
C GLU A 118 4.58 18.93 15.34
N ASN A 119 4.93 19.64 16.42
CA ASN A 119 6.32 19.84 16.82
C ASN A 119 7.04 18.52 17.16
N THR A 120 6.33 17.59 17.80
CA THR A 120 6.87 16.26 18.11
C THR A 120 7.12 15.46 16.83
N ALA A 121 6.19 15.51 15.88
CA ALA A 121 6.35 14.87 14.57
C ALA A 121 7.51 15.47 13.78
N LEU A 122 7.66 16.79 13.80
CA LEU A 122 8.76 17.50 13.15
C LEU A 122 10.11 17.08 13.75
N THR A 123 10.24 17.12 15.08
CA THR A 123 11.46 16.72 15.79
C THR A 123 11.84 15.28 15.46
N SER A 124 10.85 14.37 15.43
CA SER A 124 11.05 12.96 15.08
C SER A 124 11.55 12.79 13.64
N ALA A 125 10.98 13.54 12.70
CA ALA A 125 11.37 13.50 11.30
C ALA A 125 12.79 14.05 11.07
N GLU A 126 13.15 15.15 11.74
CA GLU A 126 14.50 15.73 11.72
C GLU A 126 15.54 14.78 12.32
N GLU A 127 15.22 14.12 13.44
CA GLU A 127 16.09 13.13 14.05
C GLU A 127 16.34 11.94 13.12
N VAL A 128 15.27 11.41 12.51
CA VAL A 128 15.38 10.33 11.52
C VAL A 128 16.24 10.75 10.34
N GLN A 129 16.00 11.94 9.78
CA GLN A 129 16.77 12.45 8.66
C GLN A 129 18.26 12.53 9.01
N ARG A 130 18.59 13.12 10.17
CA ARG A 130 19.97 13.22 10.66
C ARG A 130 20.60 11.84 10.83
N ARG A 131 19.91 10.92 11.52
CA ARG A 131 20.41 9.57 11.80
C ARG A 131 20.66 8.77 10.52
N VAL A 132 19.77 8.84 9.55
CA VAL A 132 19.88 8.12 8.28
C VAL A 132 20.95 8.74 7.39
N THR A 133 21.04 10.07 7.34
CA THR A 133 22.08 10.76 6.55
C THR A 133 23.48 10.47 7.09
N SER A 134 23.62 10.28 8.40
CA SER A 134 24.88 9.86 9.03
C SER A 134 25.22 8.38 8.83
N ALA A 135 24.31 7.57 8.30
CA ALA A 135 24.58 6.15 8.05
C ALA A 135 25.39 5.99 6.75
N GLU A 136 26.43 5.17 6.80
CA GLU A 136 27.32 4.94 5.66
C GLU A 136 26.57 4.34 4.45
N GLY A 137 26.87 4.85 3.25
CA GLY A 137 26.28 4.36 2.01
C GLY A 137 24.83 4.80 1.74
N MET A 138 24.28 5.72 2.54
CA MET A 138 22.93 6.24 2.33
C MET A 138 22.88 7.45 1.41
N ASN A 139 21.88 7.45 0.52
CA ASN A 139 21.55 8.60 -0.30
C ASN A 139 20.76 9.63 0.56
N PRO A 140 21.22 10.89 0.66
CA PRO A 140 20.51 11.95 1.38
C PRO A 140 19.07 12.19 0.88
N GLU A 141 18.80 11.95 -0.41
CA GLU A 141 17.44 12.07 -0.96
C GLU A 141 16.50 11.00 -0.39
N ASP A 142 16.98 9.78 -0.18
CA ASP A 142 16.18 8.72 0.43
C ASP A 142 15.90 9.01 1.91
N ALA A 143 16.88 9.60 2.62
CA ALA A 143 16.69 10.06 3.99
C ALA A 143 15.61 11.15 4.08
N SER A 144 15.62 12.12 3.15
CA SER A 144 14.61 13.18 3.06
C SER A 144 13.22 12.61 2.72
N ARG A 145 13.13 11.66 1.78
CA ARG A 145 11.87 10.98 1.42
C ARG A 145 11.23 10.28 2.62
N ILE A 146 12.01 9.53 3.41
CA ILE A 146 11.51 8.81 4.58
C ILE A 146 11.13 9.76 5.72
N SER A 147 11.92 10.80 5.95
CA SER A 147 11.61 11.83 6.95
C SER A 147 10.29 12.55 6.61
N SER A 148 10.10 12.94 5.35
CA SER A 148 8.86 13.55 4.87
C SER A 148 7.67 12.60 5.02
N ALA A 149 7.84 11.32 4.67
CA ALA A 149 6.80 10.31 4.84
C ALA A 149 6.44 10.08 6.32
N LEU A 150 7.43 10.05 7.22
CA LEU A 150 7.20 9.92 8.66
C LEU A 150 6.40 11.13 9.18
N TYR A 151 6.81 12.36 8.84
CA TYR A 151 6.08 13.57 9.22
C TYR A 151 4.63 13.53 8.71
N GLY A 152 4.43 13.18 7.44
CA GLY A 152 3.10 13.08 6.84
C GLY A 152 2.21 12.02 7.50
N VAL A 153 2.79 10.91 7.94
CA VAL A 153 2.10 9.86 8.69
C VAL A 153 1.69 10.35 10.07
N LEU A 154 2.61 10.90 10.86
CA LEU A 154 2.34 11.31 12.24
C LEU A 154 1.32 12.46 12.32
N THR A 155 1.37 13.38 11.36
CA THR A 155 0.46 14.55 11.32
C THR A 155 -0.86 14.29 10.58
N GLY A 156 -0.83 13.44 9.54
CA GLY A 156 -1.93 13.34 8.58
C GLY A 156 -2.66 12.00 8.52
N LEU A 157 -2.08 10.92 9.05
CA LEU A 157 -2.72 9.60 9.03
C LEU A 157 -3.69 9.44 10.20
N ARG A 158 -4.98 9.55 9.90
CA ARG A 158 -6.09 9.40 10.86
C ARG A 158 -7.15 8.46 10.31
N GLY A 159 -7.89 7.83 11.22
CA GLY A 159 -9.05 7.02 10.89
C GLY A 159 -10.23 7.88 10.46
N PRO A 160 -11.36 7.28 10.09
CA PRO A 160 -12.49 8.00 9.50
C PRO A 160 -13.18 8.93 10.49
N SER A 161 -13.01 8.71 11.80
CA SER A 161 -13.53 9.54 12.88
C SER A 161 -12.49 10.52 13.44
N GLY A 162 -11.31 10.63 12.80
CA GLY A 162 -10.19 11.46 13.26
C GLY A 162 -9.31 10.80 14.32
N GLU A 163 -9.51 9.52 14.62
CA GLU A 163 -8.74 8.76 15.58
C GLU A 163 -7.28 8.56 15.14
N GLU A 164 -6.38 8.46 16.13
CA GLU A 164 -4.97 8.17 15.88
C GLU A 164 -4.80 6.72 15.41
N VAL A 165 -4.16 6.58 14.25
CA VAL A 165 -3.97 5.29 13.60
C VAL A 165 -2.67 4.64 14.03
N VAL A 166 -1.61 5.42 14.24
CA VAL A 166 -0.25 4.91 14.45
C VAL A 166 0.01 4.76 15.95
N GLN A 167 0.28 3.54 16.40
CA GLN A 167 0.67 3.23 17.78
C GLN A 167 2.17 3.36 17.98
N SER A 168 2.95 2.82 17.04
CA SER A 168 4.40 2.85 17.08
C SER A 168 4.97 2.87 15.67
N TYR A 169 6.18 3.39 15.52
CA TYR A 169 6.90 3.43 14.26
C TYR A 169 8.38 3.12 14.48
N ALA A 170 9.04 2.62 13.44
CA ALA A 170 10.49 2.52 13.39
C ALA A 170 11.00 2.90 12.01
N VAL A 171 12.21 3.44 11.98
CA VAL A 171 12.97 3.66 10.74
C VAL A 171 14.24 2.87 10.82
N LEU A 172 14.35 1.88 9.95
CA LEU A 172 15.40 0.87 9.96
C LEU A 172 16.23 0.97 8.69
N VAL A 173 17.54 0.79 8.83
CA VAL A 173 18.46 0.57 7.73
C VAL A 173 18.65 -0.92 7.59
N LYS A 174 18.26 -1.49 6.45
CA LYS A 174 18.37 -2.94 6.21
C LYS A 174 19.19 -3.18 4.95
N GLN A 175 20.19 -4.05 5.06
CA GLN A 175 20.88 -4.58 3.90
C GLN A 175 20.00 -5.67 3.30
N ILE A 176 19.52 -5.46 2.08
CA ILE A 176 18.71 -6.47 1.39
C ILE A 176 19.48 -7.00 0.20
N SER A 177 19.61 -8.32 0.17
CA SER A 177 20.12 -9.12 -0.95
C SER A 177 18.98 -9.91 -1.55
N GLN A 178 18.05 -9.20 -2.20
CA GLN A 178 16.88 -9.80 -2.85
C GLN A 178 16.62 -9.12 -4.19
N PHE A 179 16.07 -9.87 -5.14
CA PHE A 179 15.63 -9.37 -6.45
C PHE A 179 16.73 -8.67 -7.28
N GLY A 180 17.98 -9.14 -7.16
CA GLY A 180 19.11 -8.58 -7.92
C GLY A 180 19.58 -7.20 -7.46
N TYR A 181 18.96 -6.64 -6.42
CA TYR A 181 19.50 -5.49 -5.70
C TYR A 181 20.36 -5.98 -4.54
N THR A 182 21.52 -5.37 -4.37
CA THR A 182 22.35 -5.51 -3.18
C THR A 182 22.74 -4.13 -2.73
N GLY A 183 22.18 -3.71 -1.61
CA GLY A 183 22.45 -2.40 -1.06
C GLY A 183 21.63 -2.14 0.20
N PRO A 184 21.97 -1.08 0.92
CA PRO A 184 21.15 -0.63 2.02
C PRO A 184 19.83 -0.10 1.46
N ILE A 185 18.74 -0.36 2.18
CA ILE A 185 17.47 0.33 2.01
C ILE A 185 17.03 0.93 3.35
N ILE A 186 16.23 1.98 3.27
CA ILE A 186 15.59 2.55 4.46
C ILE A 186 14.15 2.07 4.48
N VAL A 187 13.74 1.49 5.61
CA VAL A 187 12.39 0.97 5.84
C VAL A 187 11.72 1.83 6.90
N LEU A 188 10.62 2.48 6.54
CA LEU A 188 9.67 3.06 7.48
C LEU A 188 8.61 2.01 7.79
N ALA A 189 8.59 1.51 9.03
CA ALA A 189 7.60 0.58 9.51
C ALA A 189 6.67 1.26 10.52
N LEU A 190 5.38 0.98 10.43
CA LEU A 190 4.31 1.54 11.25
C LEU A 190 3.47 0.41 11.81
N ARG A 191 3.19 0.43 13.10
CA ARG A 191 2.17 -0.41 13.73
C ARG A 191 0.94 0.44 13.98
N CYS A 192 -0.18 -0.02 13.46
CA CYS A 192 -1.44 0.70 13.55
C CYS A 192 -2.40 0.02 14.51
N THR A 193 -3.24 0.85 15.16
CA THR A 193 -4.27 0.43 16.10
C THR A 193 -5.22 -0.57 15.47
N SER A 194 -5.39 -1.72 16.13
CA SER A 194 -6.32 -2.75 15.70
C SER A 194 -7.74 -2.22 15.56
N GLY A 195 -8.47 -2.67 14.53
CA GLY A 195 -9.88 -2.30 14.31
C GLY A 195 -10.10 -0.88 13.74
N VAL A 196 -9.06 -0.07 13.59
CA VAL A 196 -9.15 1.24 12.93
C VAL A 196 -8.98 1.07 11.42
N ALA A 197 -9.97 1.55 10.66
CA ALA A 197 -9.92 1.53 9.20
C ALA A 197 -9.10 2.72 8.67
N ILE A 198 -8.19 2.47 7.75
CA ILE A 198 -7.31 3.51 7.20
C ILE A 198 -7.76 3.86 5.79
N PRO A 199 -8.15 5.11 5.49
CA PRO A 199 -8.47 5.52 4.13
C PRO A 199 -7.24 5.38 3.23
N VAL A 200 -7.36 4.64 2.13
CA VAL A 200 -6.20 4.35 1.24
C VAL A 200 -5.65 5.63 0.62
N SER A 201 -6.52 6.59 0.30
CA SER A 201 -6.13 7.91 -0.19
C SER A 201 -5.32 8.72 0.83
N THR A 202 -5.70 8.67 2.10
CA THR A 202 -4.96 9.34 3.20
C THR A 202 -3.62 8.67 3.44
N LEU A 203 -3.58 7.33 3.45
CA LEU A 203 -2.33 6.57 3.60
C LEU A 203 -1.36 6.89 2.46
N LYS A 204 -1.83 6.86 1.21
CA LYS A 204 -1.03 7.21 0.02
C LYS A 204 -0.49 8.64 0.10
N ARG A 205 -1.33 9.61 0.50
CA ARG A 205 -0.92 11.00 0.66
C ARG A 205 0.13 11.16 1.75
N ALA A 206 -0.05 10.50 2.90
CA ALA A 206 0.86 10.57 4.03
C ALA A 206 2.25 10.00 3.72
N LEU A 207 2.30 8.89 2.98
CA LEU A 207 3.57 8.23 2.61
C LEU A 207 4.27 8.90 1.43
N GLY A 208 3.57 9.75 0.66
CA GLY A 208 4.15 10.50 -0.45
C GLY A 208 4.84 9.59 -1.47
N THR A 209 6.11 9.88 -1.79
CA THR A 209 6.90 9.11 -2.76
C THR A 209 7.27 7.71 -2.27
N CYS A 210 7.24 7.44 -0.95
CA CYS A 210 7.49 6.11 -0.38
C CYS A 210 6.33 5.14 -0.64
N TRP A 211 5.17 5.62 -1.12
CA TRP A 211 4.04 4.78 -1.52
C TRP A 211 4.36 3.82 -2.68
N ASN A 212 5.41 4.09 -3.45
CA ASN A 212 5.74 3.27 -4.62
C ASN A 212 6.23 1.86 -4.25
N ASP A 213 6.77 1.69 -3.03
CA ASP A 213 7.35 0.42 -2.61
C ASP A 213 7.08 0.17 -1.13
N GLY A 214 6.12 -0.70 -0.88
CA GLY A 214 5.72 -1.07 0.46
C GLY A 214 4.60 -2.09 0.49
N ILE A 215 4.25 -2.47 1.70
CA ILE A 215 3.28 -3.51 2.01
C ILE A 215 2.38 -3.10 3.18
N VAL A 216 1.22 -3.74 3.23
CA VAL A 216 0.35 -3.79 4.39
C VAL A 216 0.17 -5.24 4.79
N THR A 217 0.28 -5.55 6.07
CA THR A 217 0.09 -6.90 6.58
C THR A 217 -0.55 -6.93 7.96
N VAL A 218 -1.25 -8.02 8.27
CA VAL A 218 -1.75 -8.33 9.62
C VAL A 218 -0.79 -9.21 10.41
N GLN A 219 0.37 -9.55 9.84
CA GLN A 219 1.42 -10.30 10.51
C GLN A 219 2.14 -9.42 11.54
N ARG A 220 2.55 -10.03 12.67
CA ARG A 220 3.31 -9.34 13.72
C ARG A 220 4.75 -9.03 13.32
N THR A 221 5.29 -9.78 12.38
CA THR A 221 6.65 -9.62 11.84
C THR A 221 6.61 -9.71 10.34
N TYR A 222 7.65 -9.23 9.67
CA TYR A 222 7.78 -9.37 8.22
C TYR A 222 9.24 -9.63 7.87
N ALA A 223 9.60 -10.92 7.86
CA ALA A 223 10.95 -11.39 7.62
C ALA A 223 11.59 -10.87 6.31
N PRO A 224 10.86 -10.71 5.18
CA PRO A 224 11.46 -10.19 3.95
C PRO A 224 12.06 -8.77 4.07
N LEU A 225 11.57 -7.94 5.01
CA LEU A 225 12.15 -6.64 5.35
C LEU A 225 12.91 -6.65 6.68
N GLY A 226 13.11 -7.83 7.27
CA GLY A 226 13.74 -7.99 8.59
C GLY A 226 13.00 -7.24 9.70
N LEU A 227 11.68 -7.11 9.59
CA LEU A 227 10.86 -6.47 10.62
C LEU A 227 10.53 -7.47 11.71
N GLU A 228 11.10 -7.27 12.88
CA GLU A 228 10.88 -8.11 14.06
C GLU A 228 9.96 -7.40 15.08
N GLU A 229 9.37 -8.17 15.98
CA GLU A 229 8.47 -7.63 17.00
C GLU A 229 9.19 -6.68 17.97
N LYS A 230 10.49 -6.90 18.20
CA LYS A 230 11.34 -6.01 19.01
C LYS A 230 11.54 -4.63 18.37
N ASP A 231 11.46 -4.53 17.05
CA ASP A 231 11.66 -3.26 16.32
C ASP A 231 10.42 -2.37 16.44
N LEU A 232 9.23 -2.97 16.51
CA LEU A 232 7.95 -2.30 16.75
C LEU A 232 7.13 -3.07 17.79
N PRO A 233 7.40 -2.91 19.09
CA PRO A 233 6.58 -3.54 20.12
C PRO A 233 5.13 -3.02 20.05
N LEU A 234 4.21 -3.86 20.49
CA LEU A 234 2.83 -3.45 20.72
C LEU A 234 2.74 -2.53 21.95
N SER A 235 1.81 -1.59 21.94
CA SER A 235 1.41 -0.91 23.17
C SER A 235 0.66 -1.88 24.10
N GLU A 236 0.41 -1.48 25.34
CA GLU A 236 -0.41 -2.27 26.26
C GLU A 236 -1.81 -2.52 25.69
N GLU A 237 -2.43 -1.49 25.11
CA GLU A 237 -3.74 -1.58 24.47
C GLU A 237 -3.69 -2.44 23.20
N GLY A 238 -2.63 -2.33 22.41
CA GLY A 238 -2.42 -3.19 21.24
C GLY A 238 -2.25 -4.66 21.62
N SER A 239 -1.59 -4.94 22.75
CA SER A 239 -1.42 -6.29 23.29
C SER A 239 -2.75 -6.86 23.77
N ALA A 240 -3.51 -6.09 24.57
CA ALA A 240 -4.85 -6.47 25.00
C ALA A 240 -5.81 -6.69 23.81
N ALA A 241 -5.75 -5.84 22.79
CA ALA A 241 -6.55 -6.01 21.58
C ALA A 241 -6.18 -7.30 20.83
N ALA A 242 -4.89 -7.61 20.72
CA ALA A 242 -4.40 -8.83 20.10
C ALA A 242 -4.82 -10.10 20.87
N GLU A 243 -4.83 -10.04 22.21
CA GLU A 243 -5.36 -11.12 23.07
C GLU A 243 -6.86 -11.35 22.86
N MET A 244 -7.62 -10.29 22.56
CA MET A 244 -9.03 -10.37 22.16
C MET A 244 -9.23 -10.78 20.68
N GLY A 245 -8.16 -11.18 19.98
CA GLY A 245 -8.20 -11.65 18.60
C GLY A 245 -8.18 -10.55 17.54
N ASN A 246 -7.90 -9.29 17.90
CA ASN A 246 -7.79 -8.17 16.96
C ASN A 246 -6.33 -7.88 16.63
N ALA A 247 -5.86 -8.37 15.49
CA ALA A 247 -4.50 -8.12 15.03
C ALA A 247 -4.28 -6.64 14.70
N PRO A 248 -3.10 -6.08 15.02
CA PRO A 248 -2.71 -4.77 14.53
C PRO A 248 -2.46 -4.82 13.02
N LEU A 249 -2.49 -3.67 12.37
CA LEU A 249 -2.00 -3.54 11.00
C LEU A 249 -0.52 -3.14 11.05
N LEU A 250 0.34 -3.85 10.33
CA LEU A 250 1.73 -3.48 10.08
C LEU A 250 1.84 -2.93 8.67
N ILE A 251 2.33 -1.70 8.54
CA ILE A 251 2.59 -1.04 7.26
C ILE A 251 4.09 -0.85 7.15
N ALA A 252 4.67 -1.19 6.01
CA ALA A 252 6.07 -0.92 5.72
C ALA A 252 6.20 -0.23 4.38
N ALA A 253 6.97 0.86 4.33
CA ALA A 253 7.31 1.60 3.13
C ALA A 253 8.83 1.73 3.04
N THR A 254 9.37 1.82 1.84
CA THR A 254 10.82 1.85 1.64
C THR A 254 11.27 3.03 0.79
N ALA A 255 12.50 3.47 1.02
CA ALA A 255 13.24 4.37 0.13
C ALA A 255 14.60 3.74 -0.21
N GLY A 256 15.13 4.08 -1.39
CA GLY A 256 16.45 3.64 -1.84
C GLY A 256 16.50 2.37 -2.68
N ARG A 257 15.38 1.84 -3.19
CA ARG A 257 15.50 0.88 -4.31
C ARG A 257 15.85 1.64 -5.59
N PRO A 258 16.90 1.23 -6.32
CA PRO A 258 17.08 1.72 -7.68
C PRO A 258 15.82 1.31 -8.44
N SER A 259 15.23 2.28 -9.12
CA SER A 259 14.33 2.01 -10.23
C SER A 259 14.97 0.86 -11.00
N LEU A 260 14.27 -0.26 -11.19
CA LEU A 260 14.63 -1.20 -12.24
C LEU A 260 14.51 -0.39 -13.53
N GLU A 261 15.56 0.35 -13.88
CA GLU A 261 15.70 0.94 -15.19
C GLU A 261 15.50 -0.24 -16.12
N LYS A 262 14.40 -0.20 -16.87
CA LYS A 262 14.27 -1.04 -18.05
C LYS A 262 15.56 -0.80 -18.81
N LYS A 263 16.49 -1.75 -18.79
CA LYS A 263 17.61 -1.81 -19.72
C LYS A 263 17.00 -1.92 -21.12
N LYS A 264 16.57 -0.78 -21.66
CA LYS A 264 16.48 -0.54 -23.09
C LYS A 264 17.92 -0.30 -23.50
N ASN A 265 18.60 -1.37 -23.87
CA ASN A 265 19.74 -1.36 -24.80
C ASN A 265 19.74 -2.76 -25.40
N SER A 266 19.13 -3.00 -26.57
CA SER A 266 19.63 -2.63 -27.90
C SER A 266 21.07 -3.11 -28.12
N GLU A 267 21.29 -4.42 -28.04
CA GLU A 267 22.36 -5.05 -28.81
C GLU A 267 21.89 -5.11 -30.28
N SER A 268 22.12 -4.01 -31.01
CA SER A 268 22.20 -4.07 -32.45
C SER A 268 23.49 -4.81 -32.81
N MET A 269 23.37 -6.08 -33.20
CA MET A 269 24.47 -6.79 -33.87
C MET A 269 24.87 -6.04 -35.14
N PRO A 270 26.16 -5.74 -35.37
CA PRO A 270 26.62 -5.33 -36.68
C PRO A 270 26.61 -6.56 -37.60
N LEU A 271 25.63 -6.60 -38.50
CA LEU A 271 25.72 -7.41 -39.73
C LEU A 271 26.90 -6.88 -40.54
N THR A 272 28.07 -7.51 -40.38
CA THR A 272 29.18 -7.34 -41.31
C THR A 272 28.77 -8.03 -42.61
N MET A 273 28.36 -7.23 -43.59
CA MET A 273 28.24 -7.66 -44.97
C MET A 273 29.65 -7.93 -45.51
N SER A 274 30.01 -9.22 -45.58
CA SER A 274 31.10 -9.68 -46.44
C SER A 274 30.72 -9.38 -47.88
N THR A 275 31.46 -8.47 -48.50
CA THR A 275 31.42 -8.27 -49.94
C THR A 275 32.46 -9.17 -50.57
N ASP A 276 31.97 -10.07 -51.42
CA ASP A 276 32.75 -10.84 -52.36
C ASP A 276 33.60 -9.92 -53.23
N LYS A 277 34.90 -10.22 -53.32
CA LYS A 277 35.74 -9.74 -54.41
C LYS A 277 36.65 -10.87 -54.88
N ALA A 278 36.17 -11.58 -55.89
CA ALA A 278 36.99 -12.39 -56.78
C ALA A 278 37.75 -11.49 -57.75
N ALA A 279 39.05 -11.74 -57.92
CA ALA A 279 39.68 -12.10 -59.20
C ALA A 279 41.17 -11.67 -59.29
N ASN A 280 41.97 -12.67 -59.69
CA ASN A 280 43.22 -12.61 -60.47
C ASN A 280 44.47 -12.01 -59.81
N SER A 281 45.69 -12.49 -60.07
CA SER A 281 46.27 -13.68 -60.71
C SER A 281 47.79 -13.49 -60.66
N ALA A 282 48.54 -14.59 -60.81
CA ALA A 282 49.94 -14.65 -61.26
C ALA A 282 51.01 -14.25 -60.22
N ASP A 283 51.85 -15.18 -59.76
CA ASP A 283 52.99 -15.83 -60.45
C ASP A 283 54.30 -15.09 -60.14
N ASN A 284 55.16 -15.67 -59.29
CA ASN A 284 56.56 -15.93 -59.65
C ASN A 284 57.35 -16.62 -58.51
N SER A 285 57.81 -17.83 -58.82
CA SER A 285 59.18 -18.34 -58.68
C SER A 285 60.14 -17.85 -57.58
N SER A 286 60.60 -18.83 -56.78
CA SER A 286 62.01 -19.21 -56.59
C SER A 286 63.03 -18.23 -55.97
N LYS A 287 63.51 -18.57 -54.76
CA LYS A 287 64.92 -18.94 -54.42
C LYS A 287 65.02 -18.95 -52.88
N LYS A 288 65.40 -20.09 -52.29
CA LYS A 288 66.75 -20.40 -51.78
C LYS A 288 67.19 -19.44 -50.67
#